data_AF-A0A815SMA7-F1
#
_entry.id   AF-A0A815SMA7-F1
#
_cell.length_a   1.000
_cell.length_b   1.000
_cell.length_c   1.000
_cell.angle_alpha   90.00
_cell.angle_beta   90.00
_cell.angle_gamma   90.00
#
_symmetry.space_group_name_H-M   'P 1'
#
loop_
_entity.id
_entity.type
_entity.pdbx_description
1 polymer ?
#
loop_
_entity_poly.entity_id
_entity_poly.type
_entity_poly.pdbx_seq_one_letter_code
_entity_poly.pdbx_strand_id
1 'polypeptide(L)'
;IIIISVIGGKCDERLNSARRIRHGESVWNQKNLFCGWYDADLSDKGLAEAKNAGQWLKEKGYTFDVAFTSVLKRAIKTLNCIQEELDLHWIPVHRHWRLNERMYGALQGKNKSETAAKYGEDQVKIWRRAYDIPPPELEPSSEFNPRN
;
A
#
# COMPACT_ATOMS: atom_id res chain seq x y z
N ILE A 1 0.25 -3.14 -0.43
CA ILE A 1 -0.78 -3.73 0.46
C ILE A 1 -0.07 -4.36 1.65
N ILE A 2 -0.65 -4.29 2.85
CA ILE A 2 -0.14 -5.00 4.04
C ILE A 2 -1.12 -6.12 4.35
N ILE A 3 -0.61 -7.32 4.59
CA ILE A 3 -1.41 -8.47 5.01
C ILE A 3 -0.79 -8.98 6.30
N ILE A 4 -1.55 -8.95 7.38
CA ILE A 4 -1.11 -9.48 8.67
C ILE A 4 -1.99 -10.68 8.99
N SER A 5 -1.38 -11.80 9.39
CA SER A 5 -2.09 -13.04 9.63
C SER A 5 -1.89 -13.51 11.06
N VAL A 6 -2.96 -14.05 11.62
CA VAL A 6 -2.96 -14.78 12.89
C VAL A 6 -2.98 -16.26 12.55
N ILE A 7 -1.99 -16.99 13.03
CA ILE A 7 -1.91 -18.46 13.01
C ILE A 7 -2.19 -18.91 14.44
N GLY A 8 -3.48 -18.96 14.80
CA GLY A 8 -3.92 -19.40 16.13
C GLY A 8 -3.91 -18.28 17.17
N GLY A 9 -5.04 -17.56 17.28
CA GLY A 9 -5.26 -16.59 18.34
C GLY A 9 -6.76 -16.42 18.60
N LYS A 10 -7.11 -16.27 19.90
CA LYS A 10 -8.40 -16.15 20.64
C LYS A 10 -9.76 -16.04 19.92
N CYS A 11 -9.84 -15.69 18.64
CA CYS A 11 -11.10 -15.46 17.95
C CYS A 11 -11.78 -16.76 17.49
N ASP A 12 -11.02 -17.83 17.21
CA ASP A 12 -11.52 -19.20 17.01
C ASP A 12 -10.31 -20.13 16.85
N GLU A 13 -10.14 -21.16 17.69
CA GLU A 13 -8.99 -22.10 17.61
C GLU A 13 -8.96 -22.93 16.31
N ARG A 14 -9.97 -22.78 15.43
CA ARG A 14 -10.13 -23.56 14.19
C ARG A 14 -10.02 -22.75 12.90
N LEU A 15 -9.85 -21.42 12.95
CA LEU A 15 -9.85 -20.57 11.75
C LEU A 15 -8.63 -19.65 11.68
N ASN A 16 -7.81 -19.85 10.66
CA ASN A 16 -6.78 -18.89 10.26
C ASN A 16 -7.44 -17.56 9.88
N SER A 17 -7.02 -16.47 10.52
CA SER A 17 -7.57 -15.14 10.28
C SER A 17 -6.51 -14.24 9.65
N ALA A 18 -6.80 -13.72 8.46
CA ALA A 18 -5.96 -12.70 7.82
C ALA A 18 -6.65 -11.33 7.87
N ARG A 19 -5.86 -10.26 8.09
CA ARG A 19 -6.28 -8.87 8.03
C ARG A 19 -5.49 -8.16 6.93
N ARG A 20 -6.19 -7.48 6.02
CA ARG A 20 -5.56 -6.68 4.96
C ARG A 20 -5.68 -5.21 5.33
N ILE A 21 -4.55 -4.52 5.40
CA ILE A 21 -4.46 -3.11 5.76
C ILE A 21 -3.84 -2.37 4.59
N ARG A 22 -4.43 -1.24 4.21
CA ARG A 22 -3.84 -0.35 3.22
C ARG A 22 -2.83 0.55 3.92
N HIS A 23 -1.76 0.92 3.22
CA HIS A 23 -0.85 1.95 3.73
C HIS A 23 -1.62 3.26 3.97
N GLY A 24 -1.15 4.07 4.93
CA GLY A 24 -1.68 5.41 5.16
C GLY A 24 -1.45 6.33 3.95
N GLU A 25 -2.04 7.52 3.98
CA GLU A 25 -1.87 8.52 2.94
C GLU A 25 -0.38 8.78 2.61
N SER A 26 -0.01 8.76 1.32
CA SER A 26 1.34 9.11 0.86
C SER A 26 1.43 10.58 0.45
N VAL A 27 2.64 11.13 0.41
CA VAL A 27 2.90 12.51 -0.07
C VAL A 27 2.35 12.72 -1.49
N TRP A 28 2.40 11.68 -2.34
CA TRP A 28 1.84 11.72 -3.69
C TRP A 28 0.32 11.58 -3.73
N ASN A 29 -0.29 10.92 -2.74
CA ASN A 29 -1.74 10.94 -2.61
C ASN A 29 -2.25 12.33 -2.25
N GLN A 30 -1.57 13.01 -1.33
CA GLN A 30 -1.87 14.39 -0.97
C GLN A 30 -1.76 15.34 -2.18
N LYS A 31 -0.75 15.14 -3.04
CA LYS A 31 -0.56 15.89 -4.30
C LYS A 31 -1.45 15.43 -5.46
N ASN A 32 -2.34 14.47 -5.23
CA ASN A 32 -3.21 13.87 -6.24
C ASN A 32 -2.46 13.30 -7.48
N LEU A 33 -1.27 12.75 -7.27
CA LEU A 33 -0.45 12.13 -8.32
C LEU A 33 -0.72 10.61 -8.42
N PHE A 34 -0.46 10.03 -9.60
CA PHE A 34 -0.39 8.57 -9.75
C PHE A 34 0.96 8.04 -9.23
N CYS A 35 0.94 7.22 -8.18
CA CYS A 35 2.17 6.69 -7.59
C CYS A 35 2.71 5.45 -8.31
N GLY A 36 1.88 4.42 -8.49
CA GLY A 36 2.36 3.12 -8.97
C GLY A 36 3.47 2.53 -8.10
N TRP A 37 4.56 2.12 -8.73
CA TRP A 37 5.75 1.57 -8.08
C TRP A 37 6.73 2.64 -7.61
N TYR A 38 6.48 3.93 -7.89
CA TYR A 38 7.27 4.99 -7.30
C TYR A 38 7.22 4.91 -5.77
N ASP A 39 8.39 5.00 -5.15
CA ASP A 39 8.59 4.76 -3.72
C ASP A 39 8.34 6.01 -2.88
N ALA A 40 7.13 6.57 -3.03
CA ALA A 40 6.68 7.72 -2.26
C ALA A 40 6.56 7.38 -0.77
N ASP A 41 6.99 8.33 0.06
CA ASP A 41 6.88 8.25 1.52
C ASP A 41 5.44 8.53 2.01
N LEU A 42 5.16 8.21 3.28
CA LEU A 42 3.93 8.59 3.96
C LEU A 42 3.89 10.10 4.21
N SER A 43 2.69 10.69 4.17
CA SER A 43 2.47 12.03 4.72
C SER A 43 2.40 11.96 6.25
N ASP A 44 2.50 13.11 6.93
CA ASP A 44 2.30 13.17 8.39
C ASP A 44 0.93 12.62 8.80
N LYS A 45 -0.08 12.90 7.97
CA LYS A 45 -1.41 12.33 8.12
C LYS A 45 -1.41 10.81 7.93
N GLY A 46 -0.70 10.28 6.94
CA GLY A 46 -0.56 8.83 6.72
C GLY A 46 0.17 8.11 7.86
N LEU A 47 1.13 8.77 8.51
CA LEU A 47 1.76 8.27 9.74
C LEU A 47 0.77 8.21 10.91
N ALA A 48 -0.03 9.26 11.09
CA ALA A 48 -1.09 9.27 12.11
C ALA A 48 -2.14 8.18 11.86
N GLU A 49 -2.57 7.99 10.61
CA GLU A 49 -3.50 6.91 10.22
C GLU A 49 -2.93 5.53 10.56
N ALA A 50 -1.64 5.30 10.32
CA ALA A 50 -0.98 4.04 10.65
C ALA A 50 -0.93 3.77 12.16
N LYS A 51 -0.63 4.80 12.97
CA LYS A 51 -0.66 4.69 14.45
C LYS A 51 -2.07 4.43 14.96
N ASN A 52 -3.06 5.17 14.48
CA ASN A 52 -4.46 4.99 14.87
C ASN A 52 -4.96 3.58 14.52
N ALA A 53 -4.54 3.02 13.38
CA ALA A 53 -4.86 1.64 13.02
C ALA A 53 -4.23 0.64 14.00
N GLY A 54 -2.98 0.84 14.41
CA GLY A 54 -2.32 0.03 15.43
C GLY A 54 -3.01 0.09 16.79
N GLN A 55 -3.36 1.29 17.25
CA GLN A 55 -4.10 1.51 18.49
C GLN A 55 -5.47 0.84 18.47
N TRP A 56 -6.22 1.00 17.38
CA TRP A 56 -7.51 0.33 17.21
C TRP A 56 -7.39 -1.19 17.25
N LEU A 57 -6.36 -1.76 16.62
CA LEU A 57 -6.11 -3.20 16.68
C LEU A 57 -5.79 -3.67 18.11
N LYS A 58 -5.02 -2.87 18.85
CA LYS A 58 -4.67 -3.13 20.25
C LYS A 58 -5.91 -3.12 21.15
N GLU A 59 -6.76 -2.10 21.01
CA GLU A 59 -8.02 -1.97 21.76
C GLU A 59 -8.97 -3.16 21.52
N LYS A 60 -8.97 -3.70 20.31
CA LYS A 60 -9.75 -4.89 19.96
C LYS A 60 -9.07 -6.22 20.37
N GLY A 61 -7.89 -6.16 20.96
CA GLY A 61 -7.16 -7.35 21.44
C GLY A 61 -6.61 -8.23 20.31
N TYR A 62 -6.32 -7.64 19.13
CA TYR A 62 -5.67 -8.38 18.06
C TYR A 62 -4.20 -8.62 18.38
N THR A 63 -3.72 -9.83 18.05
CA THR A 63 -2.30 -10.19 18.00
C THR A 63 -2.02 -10.86 16.66
N PHE A 64 -0.76 -10.96 16.27
CA PHE A 64 -0.36 -11.52 14.98
C PHE A 64 0.95 -12.30 15.10
N ASP A 65 1.08 -13.33 14.28
CA ASP A 65 2.25 -14.22 14.29
C ASP A 65 3.17 -13.97 13.09
N VAL A 66 2.62 -13.42 12.01
CA VAL A 66 3.37 -13.14 10.78
C VAL A 66 2.79 -11.95 10.03
N ALA A 67 3.67 -11.13 9.46
CA ALA A 67 3.31 -10.02 8.60
C ALA A 67 3.88 -10.17 7.18
N PHE A 68 3.09 -9.74 6.21
CA PHE A 68 3.48 -9.62 4.81
C PHE A 68 3.31 -8.18 4.35
N THR A 69 4.30 -7.65 3.66
CA THR A 69 4.24 -6.30 3.10
C THR A 69 4.89 -6.25 1.72
N SER A 70 4.61 -5.17 1.00
CA SER A 70 5.26 -4.89 -0.27
C SER A 70 6.69 -4.37 -0.04
N VAL A 71 7.46 -4.20 -1.11
CA VAL A 71 8.83 -3.64 -1.00
C VAL A 71 8.84 -2.10 -0.98
N LEU A 72 7.67 -1.47 -0.82
CA LEU A 72 7.49 -0.02 -0.92
C LEU A 72 7.51 0.60 0.48
N LYS A 73 8.28 1.68 0.67
CA LYS A 73 8.50 2.36 1.96
C LYS A 73 7.20 2.70 2.66
N ARG A 74 6.19 3.21 1.94
CA ARG A 74 4.87 3.52 2.52
C ARG A 74 4.20 2.33 3.20
N ALA A 75 4.27 1.14 2.61
CA ALA A 75 3.67 -0.06 3.19
C ALA A 75 4.52 -0.60 4.35
N ILE A 76 5.85 -0.52 4.23
CA ILE A 76 6.77 -0.92 5.30
C ILE A 76 6.61 -0.01 6.52
N LYS A 77 6.61 1.31 6.34
CA LYS A 77 6.45 2.26 7.44
C LYS A 77 5.09 2.15 8.13
N THR A 78 4.00 1.96 7.37
CA THR A 78 2.70 1.71 7.98
C THR A 78 2.71 0.42 8.82
N LEU A 79 3.32 -0.66 8.33
CA LEU A 79 3.47 -1.89 9.12
C LEU A 79 4.28 -1.66 10.39
N ASN A 80 5.41 -0.95 10.30
CA ASN A 80 6.26 -0.67 11.45
C ASN A 80 5.50 0.13 12.53
N CYS A 81 4.69 1.12 12.14
CA CYS A 81 3.85 1.85 13.09
C CYS A 81 2.83 0.93 13.78
N ILE A 82 2.21 0.01 13.03
CA ILE A 82 1.27 -0.96 13.61
C ILE A 82 1.97 -1.92 14.57
N GLN A 83 3.18 -2.38 14.22
CA GLN A 83 4.00 -3.25 15.08
C GLN A 83 4.42 -2.55 16.36
N GLU A 84 4.75 -1.26 16.30
CA GLU A 84 5.07 -0.44 17.48
C GLU A 84 3.89 -0.37 18.45
N GLU A 85 2.69 -0.05 17.96
CA GLU A 85 1.51 0.08 18.83
C GLU A 85 1.11 -1.26 19.48
N LEU A 86 1.31 -2.36 18.75
CA LEU A 86 0.98 -3.72 19.20
C LEU A 86 2.12 -4.42 19.98
N ASP A 87 3.32 -3.83 20.04
CA ASP A 87 4.54 -4.45 20.59
C ASP A 87 4.89 -5.80 19.91
N LEU A 88 4.84 -5.82 18.58
CA LEU A 88 5.03 -7.01 17.75
C LEU A 88 6.22 -6.91 16.78
N HIS A 89 7.28 -6.16 17.13
CA HIS A 89 8.47 -6.03 16.26
C HIS A 89 9.23 -7.35 16.04
N TRP A 90 9.04 -8.33 16.92
CA TRP A 90 9.71 -9.62 16.88
C TRP A 90 9.11 -10.60 15.84
N ILE A 91 7.91 -10.32 15.32
CA ILE A 91 7.25 -11.24 14.39
C ILE A 91 7.95 -11.27 13.03
N PRO A 92 8.00 -12.42 12.34
CA PRO A 92 8.54 -12.51 10.98
C PRO A 92 7.80 -11.59 10.01
N VAL A 93 8.57 -10.83 9.22
CA VAL A 93 8.07 -9.93 8.16
C VAL A 93 8.56 -10.40 6.80
N HIS A 94 7.65 -10.87 5.95
CA HIS A 94 7.94 -11.24 4.57
C HIS A 94 7.65 -10.08 3.62
N ARG A 95 8.68 -9.65 2.88
CA ARG A 95 8.57 -8.57 1.89
C ARG A 95 8.61 -9.16 0.49
N HIS A 96 7.63 -8.82 -0.36
CA HIS A 96 7.59 -9.35 -1.72
C HIS A 96 7.05 -8.34 -2.73
N TRP A 97 7.70 -8.20 -3.88
CA TRP A 97 7.34 -7.23 -4.94
C TRP A 97 5.96 -7.50 -5.55
N ARG A 98 5.51 -8.76 -5.60
CA ARG A 98 4.13 -9.15 -5.98
C ARG A 98 3.03 -8.50 -5.14
N LEU A 99 3.36 -7.95 -3.96
CA LEU A 99 2.43 -7.20 -3.11
C LEU A 99 2.46 -5.68 -3.37
N ASN A 100 3.27 -5.24 -4.33
CA ASN A 100 3.34 -3.85 -4.76
C ASN A 100 2.00 -3.39 -5.35
N GLU A 101 1.83 -2.07 -5.39
CA GLU A 101 0.70 -1.45 -6.05
C GLU A 101 0.68 -1.77 -7.55
N ARG A 102 -0.44 -1.58 -8.23
CA ARG A 102 -0.49 -1.67 -9.70
C ARG A 102 0.51 -0.68 -10.33
N MET A 103 1.31 -1.16 -11.28
CA MET A 103 2.21 -0.31 -12.06
C MET A 103 1.39 0.60 -12.98
N TYR A 104 1.63 1.92 -12.89
CA TYR A 104 0.86 2.91 -13.64
C TYR A 104 1.55 3.35 -14.95
N GLY A 105 2.68 2.75 -15.30
CA GLY A 105 3.40 3.05 -16.54
C GLY A 105 3.71 4.55 -16.68
N ALA A 106 3.51 5.11 -17.87
CA ALA A 106 3.73 6.53 -18.15
C ALA A 106 2.74 7.49 -17.44
N LEU A 107 1.79 6.98 -16.64
CA LEU A 107 0.96 7.83 -15.78
C LEU A 107 1.65 8.19 -14.47
N GLN A 108 2.71 7.47 -14.06
CA GLN A 108 3.42 7.79 -12.82
C GLN A 108 3.93 9.23 -12.81
N GLY A 109 3.70 9.93 -11.70
CA GLY A 109 4.07 11.33 -11.52
C GLY A 109 3.07 12.34 -12.10
N LYS A 110 2.10 11.91 -12.91
CA LYS A 110 1.07 12.81 -13.46
C LYS A 110 -0.03 13.09 -12.45
N ASN A 111 -0.59 14.30 -12.49
CA ASN A 111 -1.75 14.66 -11.69
C ASN A 111 -3.02 13.98 -12.25
N LYS A 112 -3.83 13.40 -11.37
CA LYS A 112 -5.04 12.67 -11.77
C LYS A 112 -6.10 13.59 -12.39
N SER A 113 -6.26 14.79 -11.85
CA SER A 113 -7.24 15.76 -12.35
C SER A 113 -6.85 16.27 -13.73
N GLU A 114 -5.58 16.62 -13.93
CA GLU A 114 -5.06 17.04 -15.24
C GLU A 114 -5.13 15.91 -16.27
N THR A 115 -4.82 14.68 -15.86
CA THR A 115 -4.92 13.50 -16.72
C THR A 115 -6.37 13.23 -17.11
N ALA A 116 -7.32 13.39 -16.17
CA ALA A 116 -8.74 13.26 -16.47
C ALA A 116 -9.24 14.37 -17.41
N ALA A 117 -8.76 15.61 -17.24
CA ALA A 117 -9.08 16.71 -18.16
C ALA A 117 -8.53 16.46 -19.57
N LYS A 118 -7.34 15.84 -19.68
CA LYS A 118 -6.69 15.59 -20.98
C LYS A 118 -7.22 14.36 -21.72
N TYR A 119 -7.48 13.27 -21.02
CA TYR A 119 -7.83 11.98 -21.62
C TYR A 119 -9.29 11.56 -21.40
N GLY A 120 -10.04 12.33 -20.60
CA GLY A 120 -11.40 11.99 -20.19
C GLY A 120 -11.44 11.14 -18.92
N GLU A 121 -12.49 11.34 -18.11
CA GLU A 121 -12.69 10.60 -16.87
C GLU A 121 -12.87 9.10 -17.09
N ASP A 122 -13.61 8.71 -18.15
CA ASP A 122 -13.86 7.32 -18.48
C ASP A 122 -12.57 6.57 -18.83
N GLN A 123 -11.68 7.20 -19.60
CA GLN A 123 -10.39 6.61 -19.94
C GLN A 123 -9.48 6.46 -18.71
N VAL A 124 -9.44 7.46 -17.83
CA VAL A 124 -8.71 7.37 -16.56
C VAL A 124 -9.29 6.28 -15.67
N LYS A 125 -10.62 6.11 -15.65
CA LYS A 125 -11.30 5.05 -14.91
C LYS A 125 -10.95 3.67 -15.46
N ILE A 126 -10.88 3.51 -16.78
CA ILE A 126 -10.39 2.29 -17.45
C ILE A 126 -8.97 1.99 -16.99
N TRP A 127 -8.01 2.92 -17.13
CA TRP A 127 -6.62 2.66 -16.71
C TRP A 127 -6.48 2.34 -15.21
N ARG A 128 -7.37 2.84 -14.36
CA ARG A 128 -7.35 2.58 -12.91
C ARG A 128 -8.01 1.27 -12.50
N ARG A 129 -9.07 0.84 -13.20
CA ARG A 129 -9.98 -0.22 -12.73
C ARG A 129 -10.15 -1.38 -13.70
N ALA A 130 -9.83 -1.22 -14.97
CA ALA A 130 -9.92 -2.30 -15.93
C ALA A 130 -8.95 -3.43 -15.56
N TYR A 131 -9.43 -4.66 -15.74
CA TYR A 131 -8.67 -5.87 -15.47
C TYR A 131 -7.65 -6.14 -16.59
N ASP A 132 -8.10 -6.11 -17.85
CA ASP A 132 -7.29 -6.50 -19.01
C ASP A 132 -6.55 -5.35 -19.71
N ILE A 133 -6.91 -4.09 -19.41
CA ILE A 133 -6.35 -2.94 -20.12
C ILE A 133 -5.23 -2.33 -19.26
N PRO A 134 -3.96 -2.49 -19.63
CA PRO A 134 -2.86 -1.88 -18.91
C PRO A 134 -2.85 -0.35 -19.12
N PRO A 135 -2.28 0.41 -18.17
CA PRO A 135 -1.95 1.81 -18.38
C PRO A 135 -0.94 1.96 -19.54
N PRO A 136 -0.81 3.17 -20.12
CA PRO A 136 0.15 3.45 -21.18
C PRO A 136 1.58 3.03 -20.80
N GLU A 137 2.29 2.44 -21.77
CA GLU A 137 3.66 1.96 -21.58
C GLU A 137 4.60 3.09 -21.13
N LEU A 138 5.55 2.72 -20.28
CA LEU A 138 6.58 3.63 -19.79
C LEU A 138 7.81 3.53 -20.68
N GLU A 139 8.35 4.69 -21.06
CA GLU A 139 9.62 4.74 -21.79
C GLU A 139 10.74 4.05 -20.99
N PRO A 140 11.58 3.19 -21.62
CA PRO A 140 12.64 2.49 -20.92
C PRO A 140 13.62 3.40 -20.19
N SER A 141 13.84 4.62 -20.69
CA SER A 141 14.73 5.63 -20.11
C SER A 141 14.10 6.45 -18.98
N SER A 142 12.82 6.23 -18.65
CA SER A 142 12.14 6.98 -17.60
C SER A 142 12.74 6.69 -16.21
N GLU A 143 12.84 7.71 -15.37
CA GLU A 143 13.24 7.56 -13.96
C GLU A 143 12.30 6.63 -13.18
N PHE A 144 11.07 6.46 -13.66
CA PHE A 144 10.06 5.63 -12.99
C PHE A 144 10.09 4.17 -13.43
N ASN A 145 11.04 3.78 -14.28
CA ASN A 145 11.21 2.41 -14.73
C ASN A 145 11.92 1.62 -13.62
N PRO A 146 11.30 0.56 -13.05
CA PRO A 146 11.88 -0.20 -11.95
C PRO A 146 13.14 -0.99 -12.32
N ARG A 147 13.56 -0.99 -13.60
CA ARG A 147 14.81 -1.58 -14.07
C ARG A 147 16.01 -0.63 -14.02
N ASN A 148 15.76 0.68 -13.91
CA ASN A 148 16.78 1.72 -13.85
C ASN A 148 17.17 2.02 -12.40
#